data_AF-A0A9E5J946-F1
#
_entry.id   AF-A0A9E5J946-F1
#
_cell.length_a   1.000
_cell.length_b   1.000
_cell.length_c   1.000
_cell.angle_alpha   90.00
_cell.angle_beta   90.00
_cell.angle_gamma   90.00
#
_symmetry.space_group_name_H-M   'P 1'
#
loop_
_entity.id
_entity.type
_entity.pdbx_description
1 polymer ?
#
loop_
_entity_poly.entity_id
_entity_poly.type
_entity_poly.pdbx_seq_one_letter_code
_entity_poly.pdbx_strand_id
1 'polypeptide(L)'
;GDWVTKVGADGVQVIGSRSRGQALALKIADGNKVALFAATVEALDQLGWLDDVQREELQAWRAQSLKNIKGLNVGERRPIFKIQTA
;
A
#
# COMPACT_ATOMS: atom_id res chain seq x y z
N GLY A 1 5.88 -15.16 -11.62
CA GLY A 1 6.22 -14.10 -10.64
C GLY A 1 6.16 -14.67 -9.24
N ASP A 2 6.89 -14.09 -8.29
CA ASP A 2 6.90 -14.54 -6.89
C ASP A 2 5.57 -14.27 -6.16
N TRP A 3 4.85 -13.22 -6.57
CA TRP A 3 3.65 -12.76 -5.87
C TRP A 3 2.38 -12.88 -6.71
N VAL A 4 1.25 -13.00 -6.01
CA VAL A 4 -0.10 -12.87 -6.56
C VAL A 4 -0.86 -11.86 -5.71
N THR A 5 -1.60 -10.96 -6.37
CA THR A 5 -2.44 -9.95 -5.71
C THR A 5 -3.88 -10.03 -6.21
N LYS A 6 -4.85 -9.81 -5.32
CA LYS A 6 -6.27 -9.69 -5.66
C LYS A 6 -6.89 -8.52 -4.89
N VAL A 7 -7.49 -7.61 -5.64
CA VAL A 7 -8.35 -6.55 -5.08
C VAL A 7 -9.79 -7.08 -5.01
N GLY A 8 -10.46 -6.80 -3.90
CA GLY A 8 -11.86 -7.12 -3.63
C GLY A 8 -12.75 -5.88 -3.55
N ALA A 9 -14.04 -6.11 -3.33
CA ALA A 9 -14.97 -5.03 -3.01
C ALA A 9 -14.61 -4.36 -1.67
N ASP A 10 -15.09 -3.13 -1.48
CA ASP A 10 -15.03 -2.39 -0.21
C ASP A 10 -13.61 -2.25 0.38
N GLY A 11 -12.64 -1.89 -0.46
CA GLY A 11 -11.28 -1.59 0.00
C GLY A 11 -10.52 -2.80 0.57
N VAL A 12 -10.79 -4.00 0.04
CA VAL A 12 -10.05 -5.22 0.40
C VAL A 12 -8.95 -5.50 -0.61
N GLN A 13 -7.77 -5.90 -0.13
CA GLN A 13 -6.70 -6.46 -0.96
C GLN A 13 -5.99 -7.60 -0.23
N VAL A 14 -5.63 -8.65 -0.97
CA VAL A 14 -4.78 -9.73 -0.49
C VAL A 14 -3.57 -9.88 -1.41
N ILE A 15 -2.39 -10.07 -0.82
CA ILE A 15 -1.14 -10.33 -1.52
C ILE A 15 -0.50 -11.58 -0.91
N GLY A 16 -0.09 -12.54 -1.72
CA GLY A 16 0.67 -13.71 -1.29
C GLY A 16 2.05 -13.75 -1.96
N SER A 17 3.10 -14.07 -1.19
CA SER A 17 4.44 -14.36 -1.70
C SER A 17 4.78 -15.83 -1.48
N ARG A 18 5.05 -16.55 -2.57
CA ARG A 18 5.35 -17.99 -2.49
C ARG A 18 6.72 -18.24 -1.87
N SER A 19 7.76 -17.52 -2.30
CA SER A 19 9.13 -17.71 -1.78
C SER A 19 9.25 -17.41 -0.29
N ARG A 20 8.46 -16.45 0.22
CA ARG A 20 8.46 -16.05 1.64
C ARG A 20 7.57 -16.92 2.51
N GLY A 21 6.67 -17.70 1.93
CA GLY A 21 5.66 -18.46 2.69
C GLY A 21 4.72 -17.55 3.49
N GLN A 22 4.47 -16.32 3.01
CA GLN A 22 3.72 -15.29 3.73
C GLN A 22 2.60 -14.70 2.86
N ALA A 23 1.56 -14.20 3.52
CA ALA A 23 0.48 -13.45 2.90
C ALA A 23 0.10 -12.23 3.75
N LEU A 24 -0.37 -11.18 3.08
CA LEU A 24 -0.84 -9.93 3.65
C LEU A 24 -2.29 -9.72 3.22
N ALA A 25 -3.17 -9.41 4.17
CA ALA A 25 -4.54 -8.98 3.93
C ALA A 25 -4.75 -7.57 4.46
N LEU A 26 -5.33 -6.69 3.64
CA LEU A 26 -5.66 -5.32 4.01
C LEU A 26 -7.15 -5.07 3.83
N LYS A 27 -7.73 -4.33 4.78
CA LYS A 27 -9.08 -3.78 4.71
C LYS A 27 -9.03 -2.31 5.09
N ILE A 28 -9.57 -1.45 4.22
CA ILE A 28 -9.88 -0.08 4.58
C ILE A 28 -11.34 0.00 4.98
N ALA A 29 -11.60 0.58 6.16
CA ALA A 29 -12.94 0.59 6.77
C ALA A 29 -14.00 1.28 5.90
N ASP A 30 -13.65 2.41 5.27
CA ASP A 30 -14.53 3.19 4.38
C ASP A 30 -14.45 2.76 2.90
N GLY A 31 -13.68 1.72 2.60
CA GLY A 31 -13.50 1.23 1.23
C GLY A 31 -12.61 2.10 0.33
N ASN A 32 -11.92 3.12 0.86
CA ASN A 32 -11.13 4.04 0.05
C ASN A 32 -9.95 3.34 -0.64
N LYS A 33 -10.00 3.24 -1.97
CA LYS A 33 -8.97 2.57 -2.78
C LYS A 33 -7.62 3.29 -2.78
N VAL A 34 -7.62 4.61 -2.67
CA VAL A 34 -6.35 5.36 -2.68
C VAL A 34 -5.64 5.22 -1.33
N ALA A 35 -6.40 5.11 -0.24
CA ALA A 35 -5.87 4.72 1.07
C ALA A 35 -5.39 3.25 1.07
N LEU A 36 -6.12 2.35 0.40
CA LEU A 36 -5.75 0.94 0.27
C LEU A 36 -4.37 0.78 -0.38
N PHE A 37 -4.13 1.41 -1.53
CA PHE A 37 -2.83 1.31 -2.19
C PHE A 37 -1.70 1.94 -1.39
N ALA A 38 -1.94 3.09 -0.74
CA ALA A 38 -0.97 3.71 0.15
C ALA A 38 -0.57 2.78 1.31
N ALA A 39 -1.56 2.18 1.98
CA ALA A 39 -1.32 1.23 3.06
C ALA A 39 -0.64 -0.06 2.55
N THR A 40 -1.00 -0.54 1.36
CA THR A 40 -0.37 -1.71 0.74
C THR A 40 1.12 -1.47 0.50
N VAL A 41 1.50 -0.35 -0.14
CA VAL A 41 2.92 -0.06 -0.42
C VAL A 41 3.71 0.11 0.87
N GLU A 42 3.15 0.81 1.86
CA GLU A 42 3.78 0.93 3.18
C GLU A 42 4.00 -0.43 3.85
N ALA A 43 2.98 -1.30 3.83
CA ALA A 43 3.07 -2.63 4.43
C ALA A 43 4.13 -3.50 3.74
N LEU A 44 4.20 -3.48 2.41
CA LEU A 44 5.22 -4.20 1.65
C LEU A 44 6.63 -3.70 1.99
N ASP A 45 6.82 -2.39 2.15
CA ASP A 45 8.11 -1.82 2.55
C ASP A 45 8.48 -2.22 3.99
N GLN A 46 7.54 -2.13 4.94
CA GLN A 46 7.77 -2.54 6.33
C GLN A 46 8.10 -4.04 6.47
N LEU A 47 7.52 -4.88 5.62
CA LEU A 47 7.81 -6.32 5.59
C LEU A 47 9.14 -6.65 4.88
N GLY A 48 9.81 -5.67 4.27
CA GLY A 48 11.02 -5.89 3.47
C GLY A 48 10.74 -6.66 2.18
N TRP A 49 9.54 -6.50 1.60
CA TRP A 49 9.16 -7.19 0.38
C TRP A 49 9.62 -6.44 -0.87
N LEU A 50 9.83 -5.13 -0.79
CA LEU A 50 10.27 -4.30 -1.91
C LEU A 50 11.80 -4.23 -2.01
N ASP A 51 12.33 -4.35 -3.23
CA ASP A 51 13.67 -3.86 -3.55
C ASP A 51 13.67 -2.35 -3.84
N ASP A 52 14.85 -1.76 -4.07
CA ASP A 52 14.97 -0.31 -4.27
C ASP A 52 14.28 0.17 -5.54
N VAL A 53 14.29 -0.65 -6.61
CA VAL A 53 13.62 -0.31 -7.89
C VAL A 53 12.11 -0.31 -7.68
N GLN A 54 11.57 -1.35 -7.06
CA GLN A 54 10.15 -1.47 -6.74
C GLN A 54 9.70 -0.36 -5.79
N ARG A 55 10.55 0.02 -4.83
CA ARG A 55 10.26 1.14 -3.93
C ARG A 55 10.12 2.45 -4.70
N GLU A 56 10.95 2.69 -5.71
CA GLU A 56 10.86 3.86 -6.58
C GLU A 56 9.60 3.82 -7.47
N GLU A 57 9.37 2.72 -8.16
CA GLU A 57 8.20 2.53 -9.04
C GLU A 57 6.86 2.70 -8.29
N LEU A 58 6.82 2.29 -7.02
CA LEU A 58 5.62 2.37 -6.19
C LEU A 58 5.46 3.71 -5.44
N GLN A 59 6.42 4.65 -5.54
CA GLN A 59 6.33 5.94 -4.84
C GLN A 59 5.02 6.69 -5.15
N ALA A 60 4.58 6.65 -6.41
CA ALA A 60 3.35 7.30 -6.83
C ALA A 60 2.12 6.79 -6.07
N TRP A 61 2.16 5.58 -5.49
CA TRP A 61 1.05 4.97 -4.78
C TRP A 61 1.15 5.10 -3.24
N ARG A 62 2.35 5.35 -2.69
CA ARG A 62 2.63 5.28 -1.25
C ARG A 62 2.09 6.47 -0.45
N ALA A 63 2.40 7.69 -0.88
CA ALA A 63 2.07 8.90 -0.15
C ALA A 63 2.06 10.08 -1.12
N GLN A 64 0.87 10.47 -1.58
CA GLN A 64 0.73 11.60 -2.50
C GLN A 64 0.38 12.88 -1.76
N SER A 65 0.96 13.98 -2.24
CA SER A 65 0.44 15.33 -2.00
C SER A 65 -1.01 15.39 -2.47
N LEU A 66 -1.89 15.86 -1.58
CA LEU A 66 -3.27 16.15 -1.91
C LEU A 66 -3.30 17.50 -2.63
N LYS A 67 -3.81 17.49 -3.86
CA LYS A 67 -4.00 18.71 -4.65
C LYS A 67 -5.47 19.05 -4.75
N ASN A 68 -5.81 20.33 -4.67
CA ASN A 68 -7.15 20.79 -4.99
C ASN A 68 -7.37 20.86 -6.52
N ILE A 69 -8.58 21.24 -6.95
CA ILE A 69 -8.92 21.37 -8.37
C ILE A 69 -8.09 22.41 -9.13
N LYS A 70 -7.46 23.37 -8.42
CA LYS A 70 -6.52 24.35 -8.99
C LYS A 70 -5.08 23.83 -9.02
N GLY A 71 -4.83 22.58 -8.63
CA GLY A 71 -3.51 21.97 -8.57
C GLY A 71 -2.65 22.40 -7.38
N LEU A 72 -3.19 23.19 -6.45
CA LEU A 72 -2.46 23.63 -5.26
C LEU A 72 -2.37 22.50 -4.23
N ASN A 73 -1.21 22.35 -3.59
CA ASN A 73 -1.02 21.40 -2.49
C ASN A 73 -1.85 21.86 -1.28
N VAL A 74 -2.68 20.96 -0.76
CA VAL A 74 -3.57 21.19 0.39
C VAL A 74 -3.36 20.18 1.51
N GLY A 75 -2.37 19.30 1.38
CA GLY A 75 -2.02 18.32 2.39
C GLY A 75 -1.32 17.12 1.79
N GLU A 76 -1.30 16.01 2.54
CA GLU A 76 -0.67 14.76 2.12
C GLU A 76 -1.35 13.58 2.79
N ARG A 77 -1.29 12.41 2.15
CA ARG A 77 -1.66 11.14 2.78
C ARG A 77 -0.42 10.50 3.38
N ARG A 78 -0.50 10.15 4.67
CA ARG A 78 0.57 9.45 5.41
C ARG A 78 0.03 8.18 6.05
N PRO A 79 0.70 7.03 5.86
CA PRO A 79 0.45 5.87 6.71
C PRO A 79 1.01 6.14 8.12
N ILE A 80 0.24 5.84 9.16
CA ILE A 80 0.63 6.08 10.57
C ILE A 80 0.67 4.79 11.40
N PHE A 81 0.82 3.64 10.75
CA PHE A 81 0.84 2.33 11.41
C PHE A 81 2.23 1.69 11.35
N LYS A 82 2.48 0.78 12.29
CA LYS A 82 3.63 -0.14 12.27
C LYS A 82 3.13 -1.57 12.40
N ILE A 83 3.59 -2.44 11.52
CA ILE A 83 3.35 -3.88 11.62
C ILE A 83 4.12 -4.39 12.85
N GLN A 84 3.40 -5.09 13.73
CA GLN A 84 4.00 -5.77 14.85
C GLN A 84 4.44 -7.16 14.39
N THR A 85 5.70 -7.50 14.64
CA THR A 85 6.17 -8.88 14.55
C THR A 85 5.70 -9.65 15.77
N ALA A 86 5.22 -10.87 15.55
CA ALA A 86 4.88 -11.81 16.63
C ALA A 86 6.12 -12.22 17.43
#